data_AF-A0A8S3ZCZ6-F1
#
_entry.id   AF-A0A8S3ZCZ6-F1
#
_cell.length_a   1.000
_cell.length_b   1.000
_cell.length_c   1.000
_cell.angle_alpha   90.00
_cell.angle_beta   90.00
_cell.angle_gamma   90.00
#
_symmetry.space_group_name_H-M   'P 1'
#
loop_
_entity.id
_entity.type
_entity.pdbx_description
1 polymer ?
#
loop_
_entity_poly.entity_id
_entity_poly.type
_entity_poly.pdbx_seq_one_letter_code
_entity_poly.pdbx_strand_id
1 'polypeptide(L)'
;MTVNWLNTMRNSFAGFSSTQDTITAMEALYAYTLKDTNRNEFDMTVTLEATSTPNWQRVGRLLKEDFTHLHRSYLPNEGVYGYIIPTAQGVGRAMLQLTVTSNVEYKHLMKTQQRYDNLPESDPIPFFDLTVEPLWGGRNDSIMRMHACVSWLYTTRSLTSGLAVLEVETPTGYVVMNDTLRDYVRSRAVRNLRRAEFYGNKVVFYFDYLDESSTCVDFRADRWYPVANMSRDHRMRVYDYYEPGMHNTTLYTVENLFRMSVCFVCGSYQCPYCPNFNTAAILGAGTPWNLLPIMVLMLLSLLLQHR
;
A
#
# COMPACT_ATOMS: atom_id res chain seq x y z
N MET A 1 -6.97 -23.81 27.45
CA MET A 1 -5.69 -23.67 26.72
C MET A 1 -5.92 -23.27 25.26
N THR A 2 -6.74 -23.99 24.49
CA THR A 2 -7.00 -23.67 23.07
C THR A 2 -7.58 -22.27 22.84
N VAL A 3 -8.58 -21.85 23.63
CA VAL A 3 -9.20 -20.52 23.51
C VAL A 3 -8.21 -19.38 23.79
N ASN A 4 -7.32 -19.56 24.77
CA ASN A 4 -6.31 -18.56 25.08
C ASN A 4 -5.35 -18.39 23.89
N TRP A 5 -4.86 -19.50 23.32
CA TRP A 5 -4.02 -19.46 22.12
C TRP A 5 -4.75 -18.81 20.94
N LEU A 6 -6.00 -19.19 20.69
CA LEU A 6 -6.79 -18.64 19.61
C LEU A 6 -6.96 -17.11 19.75
N ASN A 7 -7.21 -16.61 20.97
CA ASN A 7 -7.28 -15.18 21.24
C ASN A 7 -5.94 -14.47 20.97
N THR A 8 -4.79 -15.12 21.16
CA THR A 8 -3.48 -14.52 20.82
C THR A 8 -3.24 -14.41 19.32
N MET A 9 -3.92 -15.22 18.50
CA MET A 9 -3.76 -15.22 17.04
C MET A 9 -4.69 -14.23 16.32
N ARG A 10 -5.53 -13.49 17.04
CA ARG A 10 -6.49 -12.55 16.45
C ARG A 10 -5.80 -11.28 15.96
N ASN A 11 -6.06 -10.89 14.71
CA ASN A 11 -5.52 -9.70 14.08
C ASN A 11 -6.23 -8.41 14.57
N SER A 12 -5.67 -7.24 14.25
CA SER A 12 -6.15 -5.90 14.70
C SER A 12 -7.61 -5.59 14.37
N PHE A 13 -8.19 -6.29 13.40
CA PHE A 13 -9.57 -6.14 12.94
C PHE A 13 -10.48 -7.27 13.44
N ALA A 14 -10.05 -7.99 14.48
CA ALA A 14 -10.75 -9.12 15.07
C ALA A 14 -10.93 -10.35 14.15
N GLY A 15 -10.18 -10.44 13.05
CA GLY A 15 -10.11 -11.61 12.17
C GLY A 15 -8.88 -12.48 12.42
N PHE A 16 -8.71 -13.51 11.61
CA PHE A 16 -7.55 -14.40 11.60
C PHE A 16 -6.80 -14.29 10.26
N SER A 17 -5.87 -15.20 9.99
CA SER A 17 -5.05 -15.26 8.78
C SER A 17 -5.87 -15.28 7.49
N SER A 18 -6.92 -16.11 7.44
CA SER A 18 -7.76 -16.31 6.26
C SER A 18 -9.24 -16.21 6.61
N THR A 19 -10.10 -16.14 5.59
CA THR A 19 -11.56 -16.13 5.78
C THR A 19 -12.07 -17.42 6.43
N GLN A 20 -11.55 -18.59 6.02
CA GLN A 20 -11.97 -19.88 6.56
C GLN A 20 -11.54 -20.05 8.02
N ASP A 21 -10.30 -19.65 8.33
CA ASP A 21 -9.79 -19.65 9.71
C ASP A 21 -10.64 -18.71 10.57
N THR A 22 -10.99 -17.54 10.04
CA THR A 22 -11.78 -16.55 10.76
C THR A 22 -13.16 -17.09 11.12
N ILE A 23 -13.87 -17.70 10.16
CA ILE A 23 -15.22 -18.24 10.40
C ILE A 23 -15.16 -19.35 11.46
N THR A 24 -14.27 -20.33 11.27
CA THR A 24 -14.15 -21.49 12.16
C THR A 24 -13.70 -21.07 13.57
N ALA A 25 -12.72 -20.16 13.67
CA ALA A 25 -12.24 -19.65 14.94
C ALA A 25 -13.33 -18.85 15.68
N MET A 26 -14.06 -18.00 14.97
CA MET A 26 -15.15 -17.21 15.56
C MET A 26 -16.32 -18.09 16.02
N GLU A 27 -16.67 -19.13 15.27
CA GLU A 27 -17.67 -20.11 15.68
C GLU A 27 -17.26 -20.84 16.97
N ALA A 28 -16.00 -21.28 17.06
CA ALA A 28 -15.47 -21.93 18.25
C ALA A 28 -15.45 -20.99 19.46
N LEU A 29 -15.05 -19.73 19.29
CA LEU A 29 -15.10 -18.71 20.35
C LEU A 29 -16.53 -18.46 20.79
N TYR A 30 -17.47 -18.34 19.86
CA TYR A 30 -18.87 -18.15 20.17
C TYR A 30 -19.43 -19.32 21.00
N ALA A 31 -19.22 -20.56 20.54
CA ALA A 31 -19.64 -21.76 21.26
C ALA A 31 -19.01 -21.86 22.65
N TYR A 32 -17.75 -21.43 22.80
CA TYR A 32 -17.10 -21.33 24.10
C TYR A 32 -17.80 -20.31 25.01
N THR A 33 -18.08 -19.10 24.51
CA THR A 33 -18.72 -18.03 25.31
C THR A 33 -20.13 -18.38 25.77
N LEU A 34 -20.86 -19.22 25.02
CA LEU A 34 -22.19 -19.71 25.43
C LEU A 34 -22.13 -20.62 26.66
N LYS A 35 -20.99 -21.30 26.88
CA LYS A 35 -20.76 -22.19 28.02
C LYS A 35 -20.04 -21.50 29.18
N ASP A 36 -19.53 -20.29 29.00
CA ASP A 36 -18.80 -19.57 30.05
C ASP A 36 -19.77 -19.03 31.10
N THR A 37 -19.76 -19.65 32.28
CA THR A 37 -20.60 -19.26 33.42
C THR A 37 -20.22 -17.90 33.99
N ASN A 38 -18.98 -17.43 33.76
CA ASN A 38 -18.50 -16.13 34.24
C ASN A 38 -19.16 -14.95 33.51
N ARG A 39 -19.92 -15.18 32.44
CA ARG A 39 -20.64 -14.14 31.71
C ARG A 39 -21.66 -13.37 32.57
N ASN A 40 -22.13 -13.96 33.67
CA ASN A 40 -23.15 -13.36 34.52
C ASN A 40 -22.62 -12.38 35.57
N GLU A 41 -21.31 -12.39 35.83
CA GLU A 41 -20.63 -11.55 36.82
C GLU A 41 -19.42 -10.88 36.16
N PHE A 42 -19.62 -9.65 35.68
CA PHE A 42 -18.58 -8.83 35.07
C PHE A 42 -18.54 -7.47 35.78
N ASP A 43 -17.49 -7.26 36.56
CA ASP A 43 -17.11 -5.97 37.11
C ASP A 43 -15.58 -5.93 37.20
N MET A 44 -14.96 -5.43 36.15
CA MET A 44 -13.50 -5.35 36.02
C MET A 44 -13.08 -3.93 35.66
N THR A 45 -12.14 -3.39 36.42
CA THR A 45 -11.44 -2.15 36.07
C THR A 45 -10.09 -2.49 35.47
N VAL A 46 -9.82 -1.99 34.26
CA VAL A 46 -8.56 -2.16 33.54
C VAL A 46 -7.89 -0.80 33.45
N THR A 47 -6.67 -0.71 33.93
CA THR A 47 -5.81 0.46 33.77
C THR A 47 -4.64 0.11 32.85
N LEU A 48 -4.38 0.98 31.88
CA LEU A 48 -3.31 0.86 30.90
C LEU A 48 -2.34 2.01 31.08
N GLU A 49 -1.07 1.66 31.23
CA GLU A 49 0.04 2.61 31.36
C GLU A 49 1.11 2.30 30.32
N ALA A 50 1.80 3.33 29.83
CA ALA A 50 2.84 3.20 28.82
C ALA A 50 4.18 3.64 29.39
N THR A 51 5.22 2.81 29.24
CA THR A 51 6.54 3.14 29.78
C THR A 51 7.21 4.32 29.08
N SER A 52 6.90 4.57 27.81
CA SER A 52 7.46 5.71 27.07
C SER A 52 6.83 7.05 27.42
N THR A 53 5.59 7.05 27.88
CA THR A 53 4.82 8.27 28.16
C THR A 53 4.21 8.18 29.56
N PRO A 54 4.95 8.58 30.61
CA PRO A 54 4.53 8.42 32.01
C PRO A 54 3.18 9.08 32.34
N ASN A 55 2.81 10.15 31.62
CA ASN A 55 1.54 10.86 31.83
C ASN A 55 0.36 10.23 31.09
N TRP A 56 0.61 9.22 30.24
CA TRP A 56 -0.46 8.52 29.55
C TRP A 56 -0.97 7.38 30.42
N GLN A 57 -2.20 7.53 30.88
CA GLN A 57 -2.94 6.48 31.57
C GLN A 57 -4.34 6.41 30.98
N ARG A 58 -4.85 5.19 30.80
CA ARG A 58 -6.23 4.95 30.36
C ARG A 58 -6.88 3.96 31.31
N VAL A 59 -8.02 4.36 31.85
CA VAL A 59 -8.82 3.53 32.75
C VAL A 59 -10.13 3.21 32.04
N GLY A 60 -10.46 1.92 31.95
CA GLY A 60 -11.73 1.44 31.43
C GLY A 60 -12.37 0.51 32.45
N ARG A 61 -13.68 0.64 32.67
CA ARG A 61 -14.45 -0.27 33.50
C ARG A 61 -15.37 -1.10 32.64
N LEU A 62 -15.27 -2.41 32.75
CA LEU A 62 -16.07 -3.39 32.04
C LEU A 62 -17.14 -3.91 33.00
N LEU A 63 -18.39 -3.53 32.74
CA LEU A 63 -19.56 -3.96 33.50
C LEU A 63 -20.36 -4.98 32.70
N LYS A 64 -21.21 -5.76 33.38
CA LYS A 64 -22.13 -6.72 32.73
C LYS A 64 -23.01 -6.10 31.63
N GLU A 65 -23.35 -4.83 31.75
CA GLU A 65 -24.19 -4.14 30.77
C GLU A 65 -23.39 -3.65 29.55
N ASP A 66 -22.08 -3.45 29.70
CA ASP A 66 -21.24 -2.75 28.71
C ASP A 66 -19.97 -3.53 28.28
N PHE A 67 -19.81 -4.79 28.70
CA PHE A 67 -18.62 -5.59 28.38
C PHE A 67 -18.43 -5.87 26.87
N THR A 68 -19.47 -5.64 26.06
CA THR A 68 -19.40 -5.77 24.59
C THR A 68 -18.84 -4.52 23.91
N HIS A 69 -18.77 -3.38 24.60
CA HIS A 69 -18.26 -2.16 24.01
C HIS A 69 -16.74 -2.22 23.87
N LEU A 70 -16.27 -1.93 22.66
CA LEU A 70 -14.85 -1.96 22.35
C LEU A 70 -14.19 -0.65 22.77
N HIS A 71 -13.39 -0.69 23.83
CA HIS A 71 -12.56 0.45 24.22
C HIS A 71 -11.28 0.50 23.38
N ARG A 72 -11.08 1.60 22.65
CA ARG A 72 -9.84 1.87 21.90
C ARG A 72 -9.14 3.09 22.47
N SER A 73 -7.83 2.98 22.61
CA SER A 73 -6.97 4.09 22.98
C SER A 73 -5.77 4.14 22.05
N TYR A 74 -5.29 5.36 21.79
CA TYR A 74 -4.14 5.62 20.95
C TYR A 74 -3.05 6.28 21.79
N LEU A 75 -1.82 5.83 21.59
CA LEU A 75 -0.65 6.52 22.11
C LEU A 75 -0.39 7.77 21.27
N PRO A 76 0.20 8.83 21.86
CA PRO A 76 0.72 9.95 21.09
C PRO A 76 1.71 9.47 20.04
N ASN A 77 1.76 10.14 18.89
CA ASN A 77 2.62 9.73 17.77
C ASN A 77 4.12 9.96 18.03
N GLU A 78 4.47 10.71 19.07
CA GLU A 78 5.85 11.01 19.45
C GLU A 78 6.34 10.02 20.51
N GLY A 79 7.50 9.41 20.29
CA GLY A 79 8.14 8.55 21.30
C GLY A 79 7.42 7.24 21.59
N VAL A 80 6.91 6.55 20.57
CA VAL A 80 6.26 5.23 20.75
C VAL A 80 7.32 4.13 20.87
N TYR A 81 7.74 3.82 22.09
CA TYR A 81 8.67 2.73 22.42
C TYR A 81 8.33 2.08 23.77
N GLY A 82 8.93 0.93 24.06
CA GLY A 82 8.75 0.24 25.34
C GLY A 82 7.45 -0.58 25.44
N TYR A 83 6.96 -0.76 26.66
CA TYR A 83 5.89 -1.70 26.98
C TYR A 83 4.61 -0.99 27.42
N ILE A 84 3.48 -1.62 27.14
CA ILE A 84 2.21 -1.31 27.78
C ILE A 84 2.05 -2.23 28.97
N ILE A 85 1.80 -1.65 30.14
CA ILE A 85 1.55 -2.37 31.39
C ILE A 85 0.05 -2.35 31.65
N PRO A 86 -0.64 -3.47 31.46
CA PRO A 86 -2.04 -3.60 31.85
C PRO A 86 -2.18 -4.10 33.28
N THR A 87 -2.98 -3.40 34.07
CA THR A 87 -3.39 -3.83 35.41
C THR A 87 -4.91 -3.98 35.45
N ALA A 88 -5.38 -5.16 35.83
CA ALA A 88 -6.81 -5.48 35.90
C ALA A 88 -7.20 -5.84 37.34
N GLN A 89 -8.29 -5.24 37.82
CA GLN A 89 -8.83 -5.47 39.17
C GLN A 89 -10.32 -5.77 39.08
N GLY A 90 -10.79 -6.80 39.77
CA GLY A 90 -12.21 -7.21 39.78
C GLY A 90 -12.45 -8.62 39.24
N VAL A 91 -13.68 -8.88 38.79
CA VAL A 91 -14.14 -10.20 38.34
C VAL A 91 -14.56 -10.13 36.87
N GLY A 92 -14.08 -11.09 36.08
CA GLY A 92 -14.41 -11.23 34.67
C GLY A 92 -13.19 -11.64 33.83
N ARG A 93 -13.30 -11.46 32.51
CA ARG A 93 -12.21 -11.72 31.55
C ARG A 93 -12.18 -10.64 30.50
N ALA A 94 -11.03 -10.01 30.29
CA ALA A 94 -10.83 -9.01 29.26
C ALA A 94 -9.75 -9.46 28.26
N MET A 95 -9.95 -9.11 26.99
CA MET A 95 -8.94 -9.29 25.95
C MET A 95 -8.31 -7.94 25.66
N LEU A 96 -7.02 -7.81 25.94
CA LEU A 96 -6.23 -6.65 25.52
C LEU A 96 -5.59 -6.95 24.17
N GLN A 97 -5.68 -5.99 23.25
CA GLN A 97 -5.07 -6.13 21.94
C GLN A 97 -4.27 -4.88 21.59
N LEU A 98 -2.97 -5.06 21.38
CA LEU A 98 -2.06 -4.01 20.93
C LEU A 98 -1.81 -4.16 19.43
N THR A 99 -2.02 -3.08 18.69
CA THR A 99 -1.72 -3.03 17.25
C THR A 99 -0.69 -1.94 16.99
N VAL A 100 0.37 -2.29 16.27
CA VAL A 100 1.42 -1.36 15.85
C VAL A 100 1.50 -1.40 14.33
N THR A 101 1.47 -0.22 13.71
CA THR A 101 1.65 -0.05 12.27
C THR A 101 2.83 0.85 12.02
N SER A 102 3.78 0.40 11.21
CA SER A 102 4.95 1.17 10.81
C SER A 102 5.13 1.09 9.29
N ASN A 103 5.69 2.16 8.72
CA ASN A 103 6.11 2.16 7.33
C ASN A 103 7.50 1.54 7.23
N VAL A 104 7.68 0.68 6.24
CA VAL A 104 8.96 0.01 5.97
C VAL A 104 9.48 0.53 4.65
N GLU A 105 10.60 1.25 4.68
CA GLU A 105 11.21 1.87 3.50
C GLU A 105 12.18 0.91 2.78
N TYR A 106 12.90 0.08 3.54
CA TYR A 106 13.97 -0.75 2.99
C TYR A 106 13.53 -2.20 2.77
N LYS A 107 13.92 -2.75 1.62
CA LYS A 107 13.61 -4.14 1.21
C LYS A 107 14.01 -5.18 2.27
N HIS A 108 15.14 -5.00 2.95
CA HIS A 108 15.63 -5.95 3.97
C HIS A 108 14.81 -5.94 5.27
N LEU A 109 14.01 -4.89 5.51
CA LEU A 109 13.09 -4.79 6.65
C LEU A 109 11.68 -5.28 6.29
N MET A 110 11.41 -5.60 5.03
CA MET A 110 10.12 -6.12 4.61
C MET A 110 9.88 -7.49 5.22
N LYS A 111 8.60 -7.79 5.51
CA LYS A 111 8.21 -9.11 6.00
C LYS A 111 8.60 -10.17 4.96
N THR A 112 9.54 -11.03 5.35
CA THR A 112 9.98 -12.15 4.53
C THR A 112 9.00 -13.31 4.59
N GLN A 113 9.16 -14.24 3.65
CA GLN A 113 8.36 -15.45 3.55
C GLN A 113 8.64 -16.35 4.76
N GLN A 114 7.75 -17.32 5.00
CA GLN A 114 7.98 -18.33 6.03
C GLN A 114 9.27 -19.12 5.75
N ARG A 115 9.87 -19.61 6.83
CA ARG A 115 11.09 -20.43 6.82
C ARG A 115 10.74 -21.81 7.37
N TYR A 116 11.38 -22.87 6.87
CA TYR A 116 11.02 -24.26 7.23
C TYR A 116 11.07 -24.51 8.74
N ASP A 117 12.15 -24.06 9.40
CA ASP A 117 12.36 -24.27 10.83
C ASP A 117 12.01 -23.04 11.69
N ASN A 118 11.45 -21.98 11.10
CA ASN A 118 11.29 -20.66 11.73
C ASN A 118 12.60 -20.08 12.33
N LEU A 119 13.76 -20.60 11.92
CA LEU A 119 15.07 -20.13 12.35
C LEU A 119 15.47 -18.88 11.54
N PRO A 120 16.07 -17.86 12.16
CA PRO A 120 16.45 -16.63 11.46
C PRO A 120 17.48 -16.84 10.34
N GLU A 121 18.29 -17.91 10.44
CA GLU A 121 19.42 -18.20 9.57
C GLU A 121 19.03 -19.04 8.34
N SER A 122 17.94 -19.82 8.41
CA SER A 122 17.52 -20.69 7.30
C SER A 122 16.88 -19.90 6.17
N ASP A 123 17.20 -20.17 4.91
CA ASP A 123 16.64 -19.42 3.78
C ASP A 123 15.09 -19.44 3.74
N PRO A 124 14.45 -18.33 3.32
CA PRO A 124 13.01 -18.27 3.14
C PRO A 124 12.54 -19.25 2.08
N ILE A 125 11.38 -19.86 2.28
CA ILE A 125 10.80 -20.78 1.31
C ILE A 125 10.29 -19.97 0.11
N PRO A 126 10.78 -20.24 -1.11
CA PRO A 126 10.29 -19.57 -2.31
C PRO A 126 8.92 -20.18 -2.69
N PHE A 127 7.83 -19.55 -2.28
CA PHE A 127 6.48 -20.03 -2.60
C PHE A 127 6.07 -19.72 -4.04
N PHE A 128 6.32 -18.50 -4.47
CA PHE A 128 5.92 -17.99 -5.79
C PHE A 128 7.09 -17.25 -6.42
N ASP A 129 7.20 -17.33 -7.73
CA ASP A 129 7.98 -16.36 -8.51
C ASP A 129 7.10 -15.17 -8.90
N LEU A 130 7.70 -13.99 -8.96
CA LEU A 130 7.02 -12.76 -9.35
C LEU A 130 8.01 -11.83 -10.05
N THR A 131 7.76 -11.61 -11.33
CA THR A 131 8.51 -10.69 -12.19
C THR A 131 7.55 -9.68 -12.79
N VAL A 132 7.96 -8.40 -12.81
CA VAL A 132 7.15 -7.33 -13.40
C VAL A 132 8.02 -6.40 -14.21
N GLU A 133 7.46 -5.92 -15.31
CA GLU A 133 8.11 -5.02 -16.24
C GLU A 133 7.15 -3.87 -16.57
N PRO A 134 7.36 -2.68 -15.96
CA PRO A 134 6.59 -1.50 -16.30
C PRO A 134 7.13 -0.86 -17.59
N LEU A 135 6.26 -0.70 -18.58
CA LEU A 135 6.52 0.03 -19.81
C LEU A 135 5.78 1.37 -19.79
N TRP A 136 6.48 2.44 -20.12
CA TRP A 136 5.94 3.80 -20.12
C TRP A 136 5.73 4.30 -21.54
N GLY A 137 4.67 5.09 -21.73
CA GLY A 137 4.36 5.70 -23.01
C GLY A 137 3.46 6.93 -22.88
N GLY A 138 3.14 7.53 -24.02
CA GLY A 138 2.41 8.80 -24.05
C GLY A 138 3.29 9.99 -23.71
N ARG A 139 2.67 11.15 -23.48
CA ARG A 139 3.40 12.39 -23.19
C ARG A 139 3.74 12.46 -21.72
N ASN A 140 5.02 12.67 -21.39
CA ASN A 140 5.52 12.69 -20.01
C ASN A 140 5.04 11.45 -19.24
N ASP A 141 5.18 10.28 -19.88
CA ASP A 141 4.84 8.96 -19.34
C ASP A 141 3.39 8.78 -18.87
N SER A 142 2.44 9.48 -19.48
CA SER A 142 1.02 9.46 -19.08
C SER A 142 0.33 8.07 -19.15
N ILE A 143 0.93 7.09 -19.82
CA ILE A 143 0.39 5.75 -19.99
C ILE A 143 1.39 4.75 -19.42
N MET A 144 0.96 3.97 -18.44
CA MET A 144 1.70 2.82 -17.92
C MET A 144 1.10 1.55 -18.52
N ARG A 145 1.94 0.66 -19.05
CA ARG A 145 1.59 -0.72 -19.37
C ARG A 145 2.42 -1.62 -18.47
N MET A 146 1.75 -2.42 -17.66
CA MET A 146 2.40 -3.35 -16.76
C MET A 146 2.29 -4.76 -17.33
N HIS A 147 3.43 -5.41 -17.52
CA HIS A 147 3.53 -6.84 -17.77
C HIS A 147 3.98 -7.52 -16.48
N ALA A 148 3.19 -8.44 -15.94
CA ALA A 148 3.49 -9.12 -14.69
C ALA A 148 3.34 -10.64 -14.85
N CYS A 149 4.37 -11.40 -14.53
CA CYS A 149 4.39 -12.85 -14.60
C CYS A 149 4.54 -13.48 -13.22
N VAL A 150 3.77 -14.53 -12.98
CA VAL A 150 3.76 -15.28 -11.73
C VAL A 150 3.79 -16.78 -11.97
N SER A 151 4.47 -17.52 -11.10
CA SER A 151 4.45 -18.98 -11.08
C SER A 151 4.51 -19.52 -9.66
N TRP A 152 4.08 -20.77 -9.48
CA TRP A 152 4.16 -21.51 -8.23
C TRP A 152 5.47 -22.31 -8.18
N LEU A 153 6.27 -22.09 -7.13
CA LEU A 153 7.58 -22.73 -6.97
C LEU A 153 7.56 -23.85 -5.92
N TYR A 154 6.59 -23.86 -5.01
CA TYR A 154 6.58 -24.78 -3.87
C TYR A 154 5.90 -26.13 -4.19
N THR A 155 6.47 -26.82 -5.17
CA THR A 155 5.96 -28.09 -5.72
C THR A 155 6.07 -29.29 -4.77
N THR A 156 6.90 -29.18 -3.73
CA THR A 156 7.06 -30.23 -2.71
C THR A 156 5.81 -30.45 -1.86
N ARG A 157 4.97 -29.43 -1.68
CA ARG A 157 3.68 -29.55 -0.99
C ARG A 157 2.54 -29.90 -1.94
N SER A 158 2.51 -29.26 -3.11
CA SER A 158 1.45 -29.43 -4.11
C SER A 158 1.96 -29.00 -5.48
N LEU A 159 1.53 -29.67 -6.54
CA LEU A 159 1.85 -29.31 -7.92
C LEU A 159 1.27 -27.95 -8.33
N THR A 160 0.20 -27.52 -7.68
CA THR A 160 -0.46 -26.23 -7.91
C THR A 160 -0.70 -25.49 -6.61
N SER A 161 -0.76 -24.16 -6.64
CA SER A 161 -1.25 -23.35 -5.53
C SER A 161 -2.75 -23.56 -5.31
N GLY A 162 -3.29 -23.06 -4.20
CA GLY A 162 -4.71 -22.77 -4.08
C GLY A 162 -5.10 -21.55 -4.92
N LEU A 163 -6.22 -20.91 -4.57
CA LEU A 163 -6.63 -19.65 -5.19
C LEU A 163 -5.54 -18.61 -4.95
N ALA A 164 -4.88 -18.16 -6.01
CA ALA A 164 -3.77 -17.23 -5.92
C ALA A 164 -4.23 -15.81 -6.25
N VAL A 165 -3.68 -14.83 -5.53
CA VAL A 165 -3.97 -13.42 -5.71
C VAL A 165 -2.68 -12.68 -6.02
N LEU A 166 -2.67 -11.96 -7.14
CA LEU A 166 -1.61 -11.02 -7.50
C LEU A 166 -2.12 -9.60 -7.28
N GLU A 167 -1.46 -8.87 -6.39
CA GLU A 167 -1.67 -7.44 -6.16
C GLU A 167 -0.50 -6.65 -6.74
N VAL A 168 -0.81 -5.71 -7.63
CA VAL A 168 0.16 -4.75 -8.17
C VAL A 168 -0.32 -3.35 -7.79
N GLU A 169 0.40 -2.69 -6.90
CA GLU A 169 0.17 -1.28 -6.61
C GLU A 169 0.46 -0.44 -7.85
N THR A 170 -0.30 0.62 -8.09
CA THR A 170 -0.12 1.56 -9.19
C THR A 170 0.32 2.91 -8.64
N PRO A 171 1.10 3.71 -9.38
CA PRO A 171 1.51 5.03 -8.92
C PRO A 171 0.32 5.96 -8.69
N THR A 172 0.51 6.95 -7.82
CA THR A 172 -0.53 7.91 -7.48
C THR A 172 -1.01 8.66 -8.71
N GLY A 173 -2.33 8.72 -8.89
CA GLY A 173 -2.96 9.38 -10.04
C GLY A 173 -3.12 8.52 -11.29
N TYR A 174 -2.57 7.29 -11.32
CA TYR A 174 -2.87 6.31 -12.36
C TYR A 174 -4.14 5.54 -12.02
N VAL A 175 -4.98 5.35 -13.02
CA VAL A 175 -6.27 4.68 -12.88
C VAL A 175 -6.39 3.61 -13.95
N VAL A 176 -6.92 2.45 -13.56
CA VAL A 176 -7.32 1.37 -14.46
C VAL A 176 -8.84 1.27 -14.42
N MET A 177 -9.48 1.26 -15.60
CA MET A 177 -10.93 1.10 -15.67
C MET A 177 -11.32 -0.34 -15.36
N ASN A 178 -12.28 -0.53 -14.44
CA ASN A 178 -12.74 -1.88 -14.08
C ASN A 178 -13.42 -2.62 -15.23
N ASP A 179 -14.06 -1.90 -16.17
CA ASP A 179 -14.71 -2.53 -17.31
C ASP A 179 -13.71 -3.13 -18.29
N THR A 180 -12.55 -2.49 -18.50
CA THR A 180 -11.48 -3.05 -19.34
C THR A 180 -10.86 -4.31 -18.71
N LEU A 181 -10.72 -4.33 -17.38
CA LEU A 181 -10.28 -5.52 -16.65
C LEU A 181 -11.29 -6.67 -16.74
N ARG A 182 -12.60 -6.37 -16.63
CA ARG A 182 -13.66 -7.38 -16.79
C ARG A 182 -13.68 -7.97 -18.20
N ASP A 183 -13.52 -7.14 -19.22
CA ASP A 183 -13.45 -7.61 -20.60
C ASP A 183 -12.17 -8.42 -20.86
N TYR A 184 -11.05 -8.05 -20.25
CA TYR A 184 -9.82 -8.83 -20.28
C TYR A 184 -10.00 -10.23 -19.66
N VAL A 185 -10.66 -10.34 -18.51
CA VAL A 185 -11.01 -11.65 -17.90
C VAL A 185 -11.94 -12.45 -18.83
N ARG A 186 -12.96 -11.80 -19.41
CA ARG A 186 -13.90 -12.46 -20.34
C ARG A 186 -13.24 -12.96 -21.62
N SER A 187 -12.17 -12.31 -22.06
CA SER A 187 -11.40 -12.72 -23.24
C SER A 187 -10.75 -14.10 -23.07
N ARG A 188 -10.54 -14.56 -21.82
CA ARG A 188 -9.84 -15.81 -21.48
C ARG A 188 -8.44 -15.91 -22.09
N ALA A 189 -7.80 -14.77 -22.39
CA ALA A 189 -6.43 -14.73 -22.90
C ALA A 189 -5.42 -15.30 -21.89
N VAL A 190 -5.67 -15.10 -20.60
CA VAL A 190 -4.83 -15.60 -19.51
C VAL A 190 -5.47 -16.84 -18.89
N ARG A 191 -4.66 -17.90 -18.75
CA ARG A 191 -5.08 -19.16 -18.15
C ARG A 191 -5.41 -18.97 -16.66
N ASN A 192 -6.48 -19.62 -16.22
CA ASN A 192 -6.95 -19.62 -14.82
C ASN A 192 -7.30 -18.24 -14.23
N LEU A 193 -7.28 -17.16 -15.02
CA LEU A 193 -7.67 -15.83 -14.55
C LEU A 193 -9.19 -15.77 -14.39
N ARG A 194 -9.66 -15.61 -13.16
CA ARG A 194 -11.09 -15.63 -12.82
C ARG A 194 -11.67 -14.25 -12.57
N ARG A 195 -10.88 -13.33 -12.04
CA ARG A 195 -11.32 -11.97 -11.73
C ARG A 195 -10.13 -11.02 -11.76
N ALA A 196 -10.37 -9.79 -12.19
CA ALA A 196 -9.42 -8.70 -12.14
C ALA A 196 -10.18 -7.42 -11.77
N GLU A 197 -9.73 -6.71 -10.74
CA GLU A 197 -10.37 -5.48 -10.26
C GLU A 197 -9.32 -4.47 -9.79
N PHE A 198 -9.62 -3.19 -9.98
CA PHE A 198 -8.85 -2.06 -9.50
C PHE A 198 -9.50 -1.51 -8.22
N TYR A 199 -8.72 -1.46 -7.14
CA TYR A 199 -9.12 -0.95 -5.83
C TYR A 199 -8.20 0.20 -5.42
N GLY A 200 -8.72 1.44 -5.48
CA GLY A 200 -8.00 2.62 -5.00
C GLY A 200 -6.72 2.89 -5.79
N ASN A 201 -5.60 2.31 -5.36
CA ASN A 201 -4.27 2.44 -5.96
C ASN A 201 -3.64 1.10 -6.30
N LYS A 202 -4.40 0.01 -6.43
CA LYS A 202 -3.85 -1.31 -6.80
C LYS A 202 -4.76 -2.08 -7.73
N VAL A 203 -4.18 -2.82 -8.65
CA VAL A 203 -4.87 -3.81 -9.47
C VAL A 203 -4.69 -5.18 -8.83
N VAL A 204 -5.77 -5.93 -8.72
CA VAL A 204 -5.80 -7.24 -8.08
C VAL A 204 -6.33 -8.27 -9.06
N PHE A 205 -5.52 -9.28 -9.34
CA PHE A 205 -5.86 -10.43 -10.19
C PHE A 205 -6.06 -11.67 -9.32
N TYR A 206 -7.13 -12.41 -9.58
CA TYR A 206 -7.47 -13.64 -8.90
C TYR A 206 -7.38 -14.81 -9.88
N PHE A 207 -6.54 -15.78 -9.55
CA PHE A 207 -6.37 -17.01 -10.31
C PHE A 207 -6.99 -18.17 -9.55
N ASP A 208 -7.65 -19.10 -10.25
CA ASP A 208 -8.15 -20.33 -9.62
C ASP A 208 -7.00 -21.16 -9.01
N TYR A 209 -5.87 -21.22 -9.72
CA TYR A 209 -4.60 -21.76 -9.25
C TYR A 209 -3.45 -21.28 -10.15
N LEU A 210 -2.22 -21.34 -9.62
CA LEU A 210 -0.97 -21.20 -10.35
C LEU A 210 -0.20 -22.53 -10.29
N ASP A 211 0.51 -22.85 -11.35
CA ASP A 211 1.42 -24.00 -11.44
C ASP A 211 2.85 -23.49 -11.69
N GLU A 212 3.80 -24.40 -11.94
CA GLU A 212 5.19 -24.05 -12.21
C GLU A 212 5.37 -23.23 -13.49
N SER A 213 4.41 -23.27 -14.42
CA SER A 213 4.50 -22.51 -15.66
C SER A 213 4.15 -21.04 -15.43
N SER A 214 4.97 -20.17 -16.02
CA SER A 214 4.81 -18.72 -15.91
C SER A 214 3.50 -18.25 -16.53
N THR A 215 2.62 -17.69 -15.70
CA THR A 215 1.33 -17.11 -16.11
C THR A 215 1.43 -15.60 -16.03
N CYS A 216 1.27 -14.91 -17.15
CA CYS A 216 1.46 -13.47 -17.25
C CYS A 216 0.14 -12.72 -17.46
N VAL A 217 0.05 -11.53 -16.88
CA VAL A 217 -1.06 -10.59 -17.05
C VAL A 217 -0.53 -9.25 -17.53
N ASP A 218 -1.33 -8.62 -18.38
CA ASP A 218 -1.06 -7.29 -18.92
C ASP A 218 -2.19 -6.34 -18.59
N PHE A 219 -1.85 -5.16 -18.09
CA PHE A 219 -2.85 -4.10 -17.94
C PHE A 219 -2.28 -2.73 -18.26
N ARG A 220 -3.16 -1.86 -18.72
CA ARG A 220 -2.87 -0.45 -18.99
C ARG A 220 -3.47 0.40 -17.88
N ALA A 221 -2.65 1.25 -17.27
CA ALA A 221 -3.10 2.31 -16.38
C ALA A 221 -2.83 3.67 -17.02
N ASP A 222 -3.83 4.53 -17.03
CA ASP A 222 -3.74 5.87 -17.58
C ASP A 222 -3.65 6.89 -16.44
N ARG A 223 -2.78 7.90 -16.59
CA ARG A 223 -2.67 8.99 -15.62
C ARG A 223 -3.91 9.88 -15.71
N TRP A 224 -4.79 9.74 -14.73
CA TRP A 224 -5.99 10.55 -14.60
C TRP A 224 -5.73 11.84 -13.83
N TYR A 225 -4.92 11.76 -12.76
CA TYR A 225 -4.57 12.91 -11.94
C TYR A 225 -3.14 13.36 -12.20
N PRO A 226 -2.92 14.66 -12.48
CA PRO A 226 -1.59 15.21 -12.68
C PRO A 226 -0.87 15.31 -11.31
N VAL A 227 -0.08 14.29 -10.97
CA VAL A 227 0.77 14.28 -9.77
C VAL A 227 2.25 14.24 -10.19
N ALA A 228 3.09 15.01 -9.51
CA ALA A 228 4.54 15.07 -9.71
C ALA A 228 5.26 14.59 -8.45
N ASN A 229 6.56 14.29 -8.55
CA ASN A 229 7.37 13.77 -7.44
C ASN A 229 6.68 12.57 -6.73
N MET A 230 6.29 11.57 -7.53
CA MET A 230 5.58 10.39 -7.04
C MET A 230 6.51 9.49 -6.24
N SER A 231 5.97 8.64 -5.36
CA SER A 231 6.75 7.59 -4.68
C SER A 231 7.55 6.76 -5.69
N ARG A 232 8.84 6.53 -5.40
CA ARG A 232 9.74 5.80 -6.30
C ARG A 232 9.42 4.30 -6.35
N ASP A 233 9.15 3.72 -5.19
CA ASP A 233 9.05 2.27 -5.01
C ASP A 233 7.58 1.89 -4.73
N HIS A 234 7.05 0.93 -5.48
CA HIS A 234 5.67 0.47 -5.36
C HIS A 234 5.63 -1.02 -5.06
N ARG A 235 4.67 -1.44 -4.23
CA ARG A 235 4.59 -2.82 -3.77
C ARG A 235 3.87 -3.71 -4.77
N MET A 236 4.43 -4.89 -5.01
CA MET A 236 3.74 -6.00 -5.64
C MET A 236 3.76 -7.20 -4.70
N ARG A 237 2.69 -7.99 -4.73
CA ARG A 237 2.53 -9.14 -3.84
C ARG A 237 1.73 -10.22 -4.52
N VAL A 238 2.27 -11.44 -4.56
CA VAL A 238 1.53 -12.64 -4.90
C VAL A 238 1.38 -13.52 -3.65
N TYR A 239 0.20 -14.08 -3.41
CA TYR A 239 -0.05 -14.92 -2.25
C TYR A 239 -1.20 -15.90 -2.47
N ASP A 240 -1.23 -16.97 -1.68
CA ASP A 240 -2.38 -17.87 -1.60
C ASP A 240 -3.49 -17.25 -0.74
N TYR A 241 -4.71 -17.20 -1.26
CA TYR A 241 -5.86 -16.57 -0.62
C TYR A 241 -6.26 -17.25 0.70
N TYR A 242 -6.14 -18.57 0.77
CA TYR A 242 -6.52 -19.34 1.96
C TYR A 242 -5.38 -19.42 2.98
N GLU A 243 -4.14 -19.27 2.54
CA GLU A 243 -2.99 -19.22 3.44
C GLU A 243 -2.02 -18.08 3.04
N PRO A 244 -2.35 -16.81 3.39
CA PRO A 244 -1.58 -15.64 2.96
C PRO A 244 -0.14 -15.55 3.50
N GLY A 245 0.25 -16.48 4.38
CA GLY A 245 1.62 -16.69 4.81
C GLY A 245 2.52 -17.23 3.71
N MET A 246 1.95 -18.00 2.77
CA MET A 246 2.60 -18.37 1.52
C MET A 246 2.45 -17.21 0.55
N HIS A 247 3.49 -16.38 0.46
CA HIS A 247 3.48 -15.21 -0.40
C HIS A 247 4.87 -14.92 -0.95
N ASN A 248 4.95 -14.09 -1.97
CA ASN A 248 6.15 -13.37 -2.36
C ASN A 248 5.80 -11.88 -2.47
N THR A 249 6.56 -11.01 -1.80
CA THR A 249 6.37 -9.56 -1.86
C THR A 249 7.66 -8.93 -2.35
N THR A 250 7.56 -8.11 -3.39
CA THR A 250 8.68 -7.38 -3.98
C THR A 250 8.25 -5.93 -4.26
N LEU A 251 9.21 -5.10 -4.67
CA LEU A 251 8.97 -3.70 -5.05
C LEU A 251 9.43 -3.51 -6.50
N TYR A 252 8.68 -2.73 -7.28
CA TYR A 252 9.16 -2.22 -8.56
C TYR A 252 9.43 -0.72 -8.47
N THR A 253 10.45 -0.27 -9.19
CA THR A 253 10.91 1.11 -9.14
C THR A 253 10.42 1.90 -10.36
N VAL A 254 10.05 3.15 -10.12
CA VAL A 254 9.50 4.06 -11.14
C VAL A 254 10.27 5.37 -11.11
N GLU A 255 11.49 5.33 -11.65
CA GLU A 255 12.43 6.46 -11.65
C GLU A 255 11.94 7.66 -12.47
N ASN A 256 11.29 7.40 -13.61
CA ASN A 256 10.81 8.42 -14.52
C ASN A 256 9.73 9.30 -13.87
N LEU A 257 8.78 8.71 -13.14
CA LEU A 257 7.74 9.46 -12.43
C LEU A 257 8.24 10.11 -11.14
N PHE A 258 9.20 9.48 -10.46
CA PHE A 258 9.86 10.07 -9.28
C PHE A 258 10.60 11.37 -9.65
N ARG A 259 11.33 11.37 -10.77
CA ARG A 259 12.07 12.54 -11.27
C ARG A 259 11.20 13.58 -11.97
N MET A 260 9.92 13.29 -12.19
CA MET A 260 9.01 14.16 -12.90
C MET A 260 8.68 15.39 -12.06
N SER A 261 9.03 16.57 -12.57
CA SER A 261 8.71 17.85 -11.93
C SER A 261 7.27 18.28 -12.17
N VAL A 262 6.77 19.14 -11.30
CA VAL A 262 5.43 19.76 -11.40
C VAL A 262 5.21 20.42 -12.77
N CYS A 263 6.27 20.96 -13.38
CA CYS A 263 6.19 21.62 -14.68
C CYS A 263 5.81 20.67 -15.83
N PHE A 264 6.28 19.42 -15.80
CA PHE A 264 5.92 18.44 -16.83
C PHE A 264 4.47 17.96 -16.69
N VAL A 265 3.90 18.12 -15.51
CA VAL A 265 2.58 17.60 -15.14
C VAL A 265 1.50 18.65 -15.32
N CYS A 266 1.76 19.90 -14.92
CA CYS A 266 0.80 21.00 -15.06
C CYS A 266 0.58 21.46 -16.50
N GLY A 267 1.53 21.19 -17.41
CA GLY A 267 1.35 21.34 -18.87
C GLY A 267 0.93 22.74 -19.35
N SER A 268 0.95 23.77 -18.50
CA SER A 268 0.42 25.09 -18.78
C SER A 268 1.44 26.20 -18.53
N TYR A 269 1.30 27.26 -19.33
CA TYR A 269 1.96 28.56 -19.18
C TYR A 269 1.58 29.28 -17.87
N GLN A 270 0.62 28.72 -17.12
CA GLN A 270 0.06 29.30 -15.89
C GLN A 270 0.87 28.94 -14.65
N CYS A 271 1.88 28.06 -14.77
CA CYS A 271 2.83 27.82 -13.69
C CYS A 271 3.91 28.92 -13.70
N PRO A 272 3.91 29.86 -12.73
CA PRO A 272 4.86 30.98 -12.73
C PRO A 272 6.30 30.51 -12.61
N TYR A 273 6.50 29.35 -11.98
CA TYR A 273 7.81 28.78 -11.63
C TYR A 273 8.36 27.78 -12.67
N CYS A 274 7.75 27.69 -13.86
CA CYS A 274 8.18 26.73 -14.88
C CYS A 274 8.91 27.43 -16.03
N PRO A 275 10.27 27.49 -15.99
CA PRO A 275 11.05 28.27 -16.95
C PRO A 275 10.91 27.78 -18.39
N ASN A 276 10.74 26.46 -18.59
CA ASN A 276 10.68 25.86 -19.92
C ASN A 276 9.36 26.10 -20.66
N PHE A 277 8.29 26.48 -19.93
CA PHE A 277 6.96 26.70 -20.51
C PHE A 277 6.54 28.16 -20.46
N ASN A 278 7.30 29.05 -19.81
CA ASN A 278 6.96 30.45 -19.70
C ASN A 278 7.93 31.32 -20.53
N THR A 279 7.72 31.36 -21.85
CA THR A 279 8.53 32.18 -22.77
C THR A 279 8.46 33.69 -22.46
N ALA A 280 7.43 34.13 -21.72
CA ALA A 280 7.32 35.50 -21.23
C ALA A 280 8.39 35.86 -20.18
N ALA A 281 8.88 34.89 -19.38
CA ALA A 281 9.95 35.13 -18.43
C ALA A 281 11.32 35.34 -19.11
N ILE A 282 11.51 34.76 -20.30
CA ILE A 282 12.74 34.90 -21.10
C ILE A 282 12.78 36.27 -21.80
N LEU A 283 11.63 36.83 -22.18
CA LEU A 283 11.54 38.15 -22.82
C LEU A 283 11.61 39.32 -21.84
N GLY A 284 11.41 39.10 -20.54
CA GLY A 284 11.45 40.15 -19.52
C GLY A 284 12.85 40.57 -19.05
N ALA A 285 13.89 39.82 -19.41
CA ALA A 285 15.26 40.05 -18.94
C ALA A 285 16.23 40.20 -20.11
N GLY A 286 16.24 41.37 -20.77
CA GLY A 286 17.37 41.66 -21.68
C GLY A 286 17.19 42.63 -22.83
N THR A 287 16.11 43.41 -22.94
CA THR A 287 16.12 44.58 -23.84
C THR A 287 16.48 45.82 -23.03
N PRO A 288 17.73 46.32 -23.07
CA PRO A 288 18.01 47.64 -22.51
C PRO A 288 17.26 48.68 -23.34
N TRP A 289 16.21 49.27 -22.77
CA TRP A 289 15.47 50.39 -23.35
C TRP A 289 16.37 51.59 -23.73
N ASN A 290 17.62 51.58 -23.27
CA ASN A 290 18.64 52.59 -23.55
C ASN A 290 19.23 52.55 -24.97
N LEU A 291 18.97 51.53 -25.79
CA LEU A 291 19.48 51.47 -27.19
C LEU A 291 18.56 52.11 -28.24
N LEU A 292 17.27 52.26 -27.93
CA LEU A 292 16.29 52.92 -28.81
C LEU A 292 16.59 54.41 -29.06
N PRO A 293 16.95 55.25 -28.06
CA PRO A 293 17.23 56.65 -28.32
C PRO A 293 18.53 56.87 -29.13
N ILE A 294 19.50 55.96 -29.03
CA ILE A 294 20.78 56.06 -29.75
C ILE A 294 20.61 55.77 -31.25
N MET A 295 19.76 54.80 -31.59
CA MET A 295 19.40 54.51 -32.99
C MET A 295 18.61 55.66 -33.64
N VAL A 296 17.70 56.30 -32.89
CA VAL A 296 16.93 57.45 -33.39
C VAL A 296 17.83 58.66 -33.61
N LEU A 297 18.79 58.92 -32.72
CA LEU A 297 19.78 59.98 -32.88
C LEU A 297 20.72 59.76 -34.08
N MET A 298 21.16 58.52 -34.34
CA MET A 298 21.97 58.22 -35.54
C MET A 298 21.18 58.33 -36.84
N LEU A 299 19.90 57.94 -36.85
CA LEU A 299 19.04 58.09 -38.04
C LEU A 299 18.74 59.56 -38.34
N LEU A 300 18.55 60.39 -37.30
CA LEU A 300 18.38 61.84 -37.44
C LEU A 300 19.67 62.53 -37.95
N SER A 301 20.86 62.11 -37.49
CA SER A 301 22.11 62.68 -37.98
C SER A 301 22.41 62.31 -39.44
N LEU A 302 22.05 61.09 -39.86
CA LEU A 302 22.16 60.64 -41.26
C LEU A 302 21.18 61.37 -42.20
N LEU A 303 19.97 61.71 -41.71
CA LEU A 303 18.99 62.48 -42.50
C LEU A 303 19.36 63.96 -42.63
N LEU A 304 20.08 64.53 -41.65
CA LEU A 304 20.57 65.90 -41.69
C LEU A 304 21.82 66.10 -42.58
N GLN A 305 22.56 65.03 -42.91
CA GLN A 305 23.73 65.10 -43.81
C GLN A 305 23.38 65.10 -45.31
N HIS A 306 22.12 64.86 -45.67
CA HIS A 306 21.66 64.83 -47.06
C HIS A 306 20.75 66.02 -47.45
N ARG A 307 20.89 67.17 -46.77
CA ARG A 307 20.23 68.42 -47.15
C ARG A 307 21.22 69.55 -47.35
#